data_AF-A0A699SJK6-F1
#
_entry.id   AF-A0A699SJK6-F1
#
_cell.length_a   1.000
_cell.length_b   1.000
_cell.length_c   1.000
_cell.angle_alpha   90.00
_cell.angle_beta   90.00
_cell.angle_gamma   90.00
#
_symmetry.space_group_name_H-M   'P 1'
#
loop_
_entity.id
_entity.type
_entity.pdbx_description
1 polymer ?
#
loop_
_entity_poly.entity_id
_entity_poly.type
_entity_poly.pdbx_seq_one_letter_code
_entity_poly.pdbx_strand_id
1 'polypeptide(L)'
;MIKVLPPKTAEEVVAREMERKVRTTLLMALTEDHLAKFHKMADAKEMWETIKSRFGGNDEFKRMQKYLLKQQFEGFSVSASEGLHKG
;
A
#
# COMPACT_ATOMS: atom_id res chain seq x y z
N MET A 1 -12.75 -36.22 -0.64
CA MET A 1 -12.66 -35.32 -1.82
C MET A 1 -11.76 -34.16 -1.47
N ILE A 2 -10.56 -34.10 -2.05
CA ILE A 2 -9.68 -32.93 -1.92
C ILE A 2 -10.18 -31.91 -2.95
N LYS A 3 -10.70 -30.76 -2.50
CA LYS A 3 -11.04 -29.65 -3.37
C LYS A 3 -9.74 -28.96 -3.78
N VAL A 4 -9.24 -29.25 -4.97
CA VAL A 4 -8.09 -28.54 -5.55
C VAL A 4 -8.57 -27.15 -5.96
N LEU A 5 -8.01 -26.12 -5.32
CA LEU A 5 -8.23 -24.73 -5.71
C LEU A 5 -7.69 -24.52 -7.15
N PRO A 6 -8.44 -23.84 -8.02
CA PRO A 6 -7.99 -23.59 -9.39
C PRO A 6 -6.65 -22.83 -9.39
N PRO A 7 -5.78 -23.07 -10.39
CA PRO A 7 -4.55 -22.32 -10.54
C PRO A 7 -4.88 -20.83 -10.68
N LYS A 8 -4.34 -20.00 -9.78
CA LYS A 8 -4.42 -18.54 -9.90
C LYS A 8 -3.51 -18.10 -11.05
N THR A 9 -4.04 -17.33 -11.98
CA THR A 9 -3.26 -16.74 -13.08
C THR A 9 -2.18 -15.79 -12.53
N ALA A 10 -1.07 -15.65 -13.25
CA ALA A 10 0.03 -14.77 -12.86
C ALA A 10 -0.44 -13.32 -12.62
N GLU A 11 -1.39 -12.83 -13.42
CA GLU A 11 -2.03 -11.52 -13.26
C GLU A 11 -2.75 -11.37 -11.92
N GLU A 12 -3.47 -12.40 -11.46
CA GLU A 12 -4.19 -12.37 -10.19
C GLU A 12 -3.24 -12.40 -8.98
N VAL A 13 -2.04 -12.97 -9.15
CA VAL A 13 -0.98 -12.93 -8.14
C VAL A 13 -0.38 -11.53 -8.06
N VAL A 14 -0.03 -10.94 -9.20
CA VAL A 14 0.52 -9.58 -9.29
C VAL A 14 -0.48 -8.55 -8.74
N ALA A 15 -1.76 -8.66 -9.10
CA ALA A 15 -2.81 -7.77 -8.61
C ALA A 15 -2.94 -7.82 -7.08
N ARG A 16 -2.96 -9.03 -6.49
CA ARG A 16 -3.00 -9.18 -5.02
C ARG A 16 -1.76 -8.64 -4.33
N GLU A 17 -0.59 -8.78 -4.95
CA GLU A 17 0.64 -8.23 -4.38
C GLU A 17 0.62 -6.69 -4.39
N MET A 18 0.17 -6.09 -5.49
CA MET A 18 -0.01 -4.64 -5.59
C MET A 18 -1.03 -4.12 -4.58
N GLU A 19 -2.17 -4.79 -4.44
CA GLU A 19 -3.19 -4.44 -3.45
C GLU A 19 -2.62 -4.51 -2.02
N ARG A 20 -1.87 -5.57 -1.70
CA ARG A 20 -1.18 -5.70 -0.41
C ARG A 20 -0.19 -4.57 -0.17
N LYS A 21 0.61 -4.20 -1.18
CA LYS A 21 1.57 -3.09 -1.09
C LYS A 21 0.85 -1.76 -0.83
N VAL A 22 -0.20 -1.45 -1.59
CA VAL A 22 -0.99 -0.23 -1.40
C VAL A 22 -1.59 -0.18 0.01
N ARG A 23 -2.17 -1.29 0.49
CA ARG A 23 -2.73 -1.37 1.84
C ARG A 23 -1.67 -1.13 2.91
N THR A 24 -0.50 -1.74 2.80
CA THR A 24 0.60 -1.52 3.75
C THR A 24 1.05 -0.06 3.76
N THR A 25 1.19 0.58 2.59
CA THR A 25 1.58 2.00 2.51
C THR A 25 0.52 2.92 3.13
N LEU A 26 -0.77 2.65 2.88
CA LEU A 26 -1.87 3.41 3.50
C LEU A 26 -1.85 3.27 5.03
N LEU A 27 -1.58 2.07 5.56
CA LEU A 27 -1.48 1.82 6.99
C LEU A 27 -0.27 2.54 7.63
N MET A 28 0.90 2.55 6.99
CA MET A 28 2.08 3.28 7.48
C MET A 28 1.89 4.80 7.50
N ALA A 29 1.00 5.30 6.64
CA ALA A 29 0.70 6.72 6.55
C ALA A 29 -0.29 7.18 7.64
N LEU A 30 -0.94 6.25 8.34
CA LEU A 30 -1.86 6.51 9.44
C LEU A 30 -1.13 6.55 10.80
N THR A 31 -1.63 7.35 11.73
CA THR A 31 -1.21 7.35 13.14
C THR A 31 -1.67 6.06 13.85
N GLU A 32 -0.89 5.58 14.83
CA GLU A 32 -1.15 4.30 15.53
C GLU A 32 -2.57 4.20 16.12
N ASP A 33 -3.11 5.32 16.62
CA ASP A 33 -4.46 5.42 17.20
C ASP A 33 -5.59 5.05 16.22
N HIS A 34 -5.33 5.13 14.92
CA HIS A 34 -6.31 4.84 13.88
C HIS A 34 -6.07 3.49 13.19
N LEU A 35 -4.89 2.90 13.40
CA LEU A 35 -4.44 1.69 12.72
C LEU A 35 -5.40 0.50 12.89
N ALA A 36 -5.87 0.25 14.11
CA ALA A 36 -6.75 -0.88 14.42
C ALA A 36 -8.09 -0.86 13.66
N LYS A 37 -8.56 0.33 13.26
CA LYS A 37 -9.82 0.51 12.54
C LYS A 37 -9.67 0.25 11.05
N PHE A 38 -8.54 0.64 10.47
CA PHE A 38 -8.21 0.43 9.07
C PHE A 38 -7.63 -0.97 8.80
N HIS A 39 -6.97 -1.60 9.78
CA HIS A 39 -6.44 -2.97 9.64
C HIS A 39 -7.48 -4.04 9.28
N LYS A 40 -8.76 -3.77 9.56
CA LYS A 40 -9.89 -4.67 9.26
C LYS A 40 -10.37 -4.56 7.82
N MET A 41 -9.98 -3.53 7.08
CA MET A 41 -10.38 -3.33 5.69
C MET A 41 -9.49 -4.17 4.78
N ALA A 42 -10.12 -5.08 4.05
CA ALA A 42 -9.42 -5.90 3.08
C ALA A 42 -9.04 -5.10 1.83
N ASP A 43 -9.95 -4.22 1.39
CA ASP A 43 -9.86 -3.47 0.14
C ASP A 43 -9.15 -2.11 0.33
N ALA A 44 -8.11 -1.88 -0.46
CA ALA A 44 -7.31 -0.67 -0.40
C ALA A 44 -8.05 0.59 -0.88
N LYS A 45 -8.99 0.45 -1.81
CA LYS A 45 -9.80 1.56 -2.32
C LYS A 45 -10.82 2.00 -1.26
N GLU A 46 -11.51 1.06 -0.62
CA GLU A 46 -12.43 1.34 0.49
C GLU A 46 -11.69 2.00 1.66
N MET A 47 -10.48 1.51 1.95
CA MET A 47 -9.58 2.12 2.93
C MET A 47 -9.28 3.58 2.59
N TRP A 48 -8.90 3.87 1.35
CA TRP A 48 -8.63 5.24 0.90
C TRP A 48 -9.84 6.17 0.97
N GLU A 49 -11.03 5.71 0.54
CA GLU A 49 -12.26 6.50 0.65
C GLU A 49 -12.63 6.80 2.10
N THR A 50 -12.48 5.82 2.99
CA THR A 50 -12.76 6.00 4.42
C THR A 50 -11.80 7.00 5.07
N ILE A 51 -10.52 6.95 4.68
CA ILE A 51 -9.51 7.92 5.11
C ILE A 51 -9.90 9.32 4.60
N LYS A 52 -10.20 9.49 3.32
CA LYS A 52 -10.63 10.78 2.75
C LYS A 52 -11.87 11.33 3.44
N SER A 53 -12.87 10.48 3.71
CA SER A 53 -14.09 10.89 4.39
C SER A 53 -13.83 11.36 5.82
N ARG A 54 -12.95 10.68 6.56
CA ARG A 54 -12.61 11.07 7.95
C ARG A 54 -11.70 12.27 8.05
N PHE A 55 -10.68 12.34 7.20
CA PHE A 55 -9.56 13.25 7.36
C PHE A 55 -9.42 14.27 6.23
N GLY A 56 -10.27 14.25 5.19
CA GLY A 56 -10.08 15.03 3.97
C GLY A 56 -9.94 16.56 4.14
N GLY A 57 -10.34 17.11 5.28
CA GLY A 57 -10.12 18.52 5.66
C GLY A 57 -9.09 18.75 6.78
N ASN A 58 -8.48 17.69 7.32
CA ASN A 58 -7.57 17.75 8.47
C ASN A 58 -6.10 17.78 8.05
N ASP A 59 -5.23 18.31 8.92
CA ASP A 59 -3.79 18.36 8.69
C ASP A 59 -3.14 16.96 8.68
N GLU A 60 -3.77 15.98 9.35
CA GLU A 60 -3.35 14.58 9.28
C GLU A 60 -3.45 14.02 7.85
N PHE A 61 -4.51 14.34 7.09
CA PHE A 61 -4.63 13.91 5.71
C PHE A 61 -3.60 14.56 4.80
N LYS A 62 -3.31 15.86 5.00
CA LYS A 62 -2.23 16.54 4.27
C LYS A 62 -0.88 15.90 4.54
N ARG A 63 -0.61 15.51 5.80
CA ARG A 63 0.63 14.81 6.18
C ARG A 63 0.70 13.42 5.54
N MET A 64 -0.42 12.70 5.51
CA MET A 64 -0.55 11.39 4.87
C MET A 64 -0.34 11.47 3.36
N GLN A 65 -0.96 12.45 2.69
CA GLN A 65 -0.80 12.71 1.26
C GLN A 65 0.67 13.04 0.93
N LYS A 66 1.33 13.85 1.76
CA LYS A 66 2.77 14.16 1.62
C LYS A 66 3.65 12.92 1.82
N TYR A 67 3.32 12.05 2.78
CA TYR A 67 4.03 10.78 3.00
C TYR A 67 3.86 9.82 1.82
N LEU A 68 2.64 9.65 1.32
CA LEU A 68 2.32 8.83 0.15
C LEU A 68 3.08 9.30 -1.10
N LEU A 69 3.07 10.62 -1.35
CA LEU A 69 3.80 11.21 -2.48
C LEU A 69 5.32 11.00 -2.36
N LYS A 70 5.86 11.11 -1.14
CA LYS A 70 7.28 10.85 -0.86
C LYS A 70 7.64 9.37 -1.11
N GLN A 71 6.81 8.43 -0.67
CA GLN A 71 7.03 7.00 -0.91
C GLN A 71 6.95 6.61 -2.39
N GLN A 72 6.07 7.25 -3.17
CA GLN A 72 6.02 7.06 -4.62
C GLN A 72 7.32 7.48 -5.32
N PHE A 73 7.97 8.57 -4.86
CA PHE A 73 9.23 9.05 -5.43
C PHE A 73 10.48 8.37 -4.84
N GLU A 74 10.49 8.03 -3.54
CA GLU A 74 11.56 7.23 -2.93
C GLU A 74 11.64 5.82 -3.53
N GLY A 75 10.50 5.21 -3.87
CA GLY A 75 10.48 3.94 -4.62
C GLY A 75 11.12 4.01 -6.00
N PHE A 76 11.18 5.21 -6.61
CA PHE A 76 11.87 5.46 -7.89
C PHE A 76 13.38 5.69 -7.72
N SER A 77 13.83 6.08 -6.52
CA SER A 77 15.23 6.43 -6.24
C SER A 77 16.14 5.22 -5.92
N VAL A 78 15.58 4.02 -5.73
CA VAL A 78 16.32 2.81 -5.31
C VAL A 78 16.58 1.84 -6.48
N SER A 79 16.65 2.33 -7.72
CA SER A 79 16.99 1.49 -8.89
C SER A 79 18.36 1.81 -9.52
N ALA A 80 19.21 2.62 -8.87
CA ALA A 80 20.45 3.11 -9.47
C ALA A 80 21.75 2.46 -8.96
N SER A 81 21.74 1.50 -8.02
CA SER A 81 22.99 0.92 -7.50
C SER A 81 22.95 -0.59 -7.21
N GLU A 82 22.65 -1.41 -8.20
CA GLU A 82 23.14 -2.80 -8.23
C GLU A 82 23.66 -3.09 -9.63
N GLY A 83 24.99 -3.08 -9.79
CA GLY A 83 25.60 -3.49 -11.06
C GLY A 83 26.92 -2.83 -11.45
N LEU A 84 27.89 -2.65 -10.54
CA LEU A 84 29.29 -2.51 -10.93
C LEU A 84 30.17 -3.37 -10.02
N HIS A 85 30.03 -4.69 -10.15
CA HIS A 85 31.12 -5.60 -9.82
C HIS A 85 32.11 -5.55 -11.00
N LYS A 86 33.21 -4.82 -10.84
CA LYS A 86 34.36 -4.91 -11.74
C LYS A 86 35.29 -6.00 -11.20
N GLY A 87 35.59 -6.98 -12.05
CA GLY A 87 36.62 -7.98 -11.82
C GLY A 87 38.03 -7.41 -11.96
#